data_AF-A0A4V2F6Q5-F1
#
_entry.id   AF-A0A4V2F6Q5-F1
#
_cell.length_a   1.000
_cell.length_b   1.000
_cell.length_c   1.000
_cell.angle_alpha   90.00
_cell.angle_beta   90.00
_cell.angle_gamma   90.00
#
_symmetry.space_group_name_H-M   'P 1'
#
loop_
_entity.id
_entity.type
_entity.pdbx_description
1 polymer ?
#
loop_
_entity_poly.entity_id
_entity_poly.type
_entity_poly.pdbx_seq_one_letter_code
_entity_poly.pdbx_strand_id
1 'polypeptide(L)'
;MSRKVFLSFLGTNDYKECNYYLEGNPGQKVEKVKYIQEALIRLFCQDFSSNDQVLLFLTEKAEQMNFRDNGQFNKRTQRFDLPNIGLNSRLQELKKEGFQFQINHKRIKEGFSEEEVWSIFETVADEIQEGDQIIFDITHAFRFLPMLGVVLLNYLKVTKNISVKGIHYGAFEKLGTIQEVQAMDEDDRNAPIIDLNMLLEFQSWASAVNSFVKFGSTKELNEASQSKIKSRMAETKGSDLATKDLRYVIDQLSELTSDIQTNRLNFLLGRDFALFQKKITSVQNTDIVVKPFKQILRLIERKATPIITSSDLIWLESAKWCLEHKLIQQAYTQLQEGLLTYCMIEFNKEIETNVNFQTVLAKYQITQMVSIIELKDRDFYKGLLNVIYQKSQNKVKWNTEYYLVELAGIFQDTRFEKLGTVFAHITESRNDINHAGLRKNPMKAEALQKRIGELISQVETLLKS
;
A
#
# COMPACT_ATOMS: atom_id res chain seq x y z
N MET A 1 -4.95 23.20 -16.56
CA MET A 1 -4.82 23.12 -15.10
C MET A 1 -5.92 22.22 -14.59
N SER A 2 -5.65 21.37 -13.59
CA SER A 2 -6.70 20.57 -12.94
C SER A 2 -7.72 21.49 -12.27
N ARG A 3 -9.01 21.18 -12.44
CA ARG A 3 -10.11 21.90 -11.79
C ARG A 3 -10.05 21.69 -10.27
N LYS A 4 -10.27 22.76 -9.51
CA LYS A 4 -10.41 22.74 -8.05
C LYS A 4 -11.88 22.78 -7.69
N VAL A 5 -12.26 22.00 -6.68
CA VAL A 5 -13.65 21.87 -6.23
C VAL A 5 -13.69 21.98 -4.72
N PHE A 6 -14.39 22.99 -4.22
CA PHE A 6 -14.85 23.04 -2.84
C PHE A 6 -16.15 22.24 -2.74
N LEU A 7 -16.15 21.17 -1.94
CA LEU A 7 -17.27 20.26 -1.78
C LEU A 7 -17.83 20.38 -0.36
N SER A 8 -19.14 20.57 -0.22
CA SER A 8 -19.79 20.66 1.10
C SER A 8 -21.20 20.09 1.08
N PHE A 9 -21.63 19.54 2.21
CA PHE A 9 -23.02 19.21 2.49
C PHE A 9 -23.64 20.32 3.34
N LEU A 10 -24.78 20.86 2.92
CA LEU A 10 -25.48 21.92 3.66
C LEU A 10 -26.51 21.30 4.62
N GLY A 11 -26.44 21.69 5.89
CA GLY A 11 -27.39 21.24 6.92
C GLY A 11 -28.59 22.19 7.07
N THR A 12 -29.45 21.90 8.05
CA THR A 12 -30.72 22.62 8.28
C THR A 12 -30.74 23.48 9.55
N ASN A 13 -29.68 23.45 10.37
CA ASN A 13 -29.66 24.20 11.63
C ASN A 13 -29.70 25.71 11.39
N ASP A 14 -30.28 26.47 12.31
CA ASP A 14 -30.20 27.93 12.31
C ASP A 14 -28.83 28.38 12.82
N TYR A 15 -27.87 28.48 11.90
CA TYR A 15 -26.49 28.81 12.22
C TYR A 15 -26.36 30.21 12.82
N LYS A 16 -25.37 30.37 13.72
CA LYS A 16 -25.05 31.63 14.38
C LYS A 16 -23.71 32.13 13.90
N GLU A 17 -23.59 33.45 13.82
CA GLU A 17 -22.33 34.08 13.49
C GLU A 17 -21.30 33.79 14.55
N CYS A 18 -20.13 33.37 14.08
CA CYS A 18 -18.96 33.13 14.90
C CYS A 18 -17.71 33.44 14.08
N ASN A 19 -16.57 33.30 14.75
CA ASN A 19 -15.27 33.47 14.15
C ASN A 19 -14.60 32.10 14.02
N TYR A 20 -14.22 31.73 12.81
CA TYR A 20 -13.53 30.47 12.58
C TYR A 20 -12.02 30.68 12.44
N TYR A 21 -11.22 29.85 13.11
CA TYR A 21 -9.75 29.91 13.03
C TYR A 21 -9.14 28.54 12.77
N LEU A 22 -7.98 28.45 12.11
CA LEU A 22 -7.32 27.17 11.91
C LEU A 22 -6.68 26.65 13.21
N GLU A 23 -7.03 25.42 13.61
CA GLU A 23 -6.42 24.77 14.77
C GLU A 23 -4.91 24.60 14.55
N GLY A 24 -4.10 25.17 15.45
CA GLY A 24 -2.64 25.22 15.32
C GLY A 24 -2.09 26.50 14.66
N ASN A 25 -2.93 27.32 14.02
CA ASN A 25 -2.57 28.66 13.56
C ASN A 25 -3.70 29.68 13.80
N PRO A 26 -3.91 30.12 15.05
CA PRO A 26 -5.02 31.03 15.39
C PRO A 26 -4.98 32.39 14.67
N GLY A 27 -3.84 32.78 14.10
CA GLY A 27 -3.72 34.01 13.30
C GLY A 27 -4.42 33.92 11.95
N GLN A 28 -4.72 32.71 11.45
CA GLN A 28 -5.55 32.51 10.27
C GLN A 28 -7.01 32.34 10.71
N LYS A 29 -7.71 33.47 10.76
CA LYS A 29 -9.07 33.61 11.29
C LYS A 29 -9.97 34.34 10.28
N VAL A 30 -11.22 33.90 10.19
CA VAL A 30 -12.30 34.59 9.48
C VAL A 30 -13.36 34.95 10.50
N GLU A 31 -13.66 36.24 10.59
CA GLU A 31 -14.54 36.79 11.62
C GLU A 31 -15.96 36.98 11.10
N LYS A 32 -16.94 36.89 12.01
CA LYS A 32 -18.34 37.26 11.79
C LYS A 32 -18.96 36.60 10.57
N VAL A 33 -18.78 35.28 10.46
CA VAL A 33 -19.42 34.49 9.41
C VAL A 33 -20.46 33.54 9.99
N LYS A 34 -21.57 33.41 9.27
CA LYS A 34 -22.66 32.51 9.64
C LYS A 34 -22.43 31.07 9.17
N TYR A 35 -21.81 30.90 8.01
CA TYR A 35 -21.61 29.59 7.38
C TYR A 35 -20.13 29.23 7.37
N ILE A 36 -19.79 28.04 7.88
CA ILE A 36 -18.41 27.51 7.79
C ILE A 36 -17.91 27.44 6.35
N GLN A 37 -18.80 27.18 5.38
CA GLN A 37 -18.46 27.18 3.96
C GLN A 37 -17.85 28.51 3.52
N GLU A 38 -18.37 29.63 4.02
CA GLU A 38 -17.82 30.96 3.72
C GLU A 38 -16.40 31.10 4.29
N ALA A 39 -16.18 30.72 5.55
CA ALA A 39 -14.84 30.75 6.14
C ALA A 39 -13.84 29.87 5.39
N LEU A 40 -14.22 28.64 5.03
CA LEU A 40 -13.35 27.72 4.31
C LEU A 40 -13.00 28.22 2.91
N ILE A 41 -13.95 28.82 2.19
CA ILE A 41 -13.70 29.43 0.88
C ILE A 41 -12.73 30.61 1.02
N ARG A 42 -12.94 31.48 2.01
CA ARG A 42 -12.04 32.61 2.29
C ARG A 42 -10.62 32.15 2.65
N LEU A 43 -10.46 31.04 3.36
CA LEU A 43 -9.16 30.51 3.79
C LEU A 43 -8.43 29.71 2.71
N PHE A 44 -9.15 28.87 1.96
CA PHE A 44 -8.52 27.83 1.12
C PHE A 44 -8.79 27.97 -0.38
N CYS A 45 -9.67 28.87 -0.80
CA CYS A 45 -10.10 28.99 -2.20
C CYS A 45 -9.75 30.36 -2.83
N GLN A 46 -8.78 31.08 -2.27
CA GLN A 46 -8.34 32.39 -2.79
C GLN A 46 -7.70 32.29 -4.19
N ASP A 47 -7.12 31.14 -4.51
CA ASP A 47 -6.43 30.86 -5.76
C ASP A 47 -7.32 30.11 -6.77
N PHE A 48 -8.64 30.10 -6.54
CA PHE A 48 -9.60 29.57 -7.49
C PHE A 48 -9.76 30.51 -8.69
N SER A 49 -10.17 29.94 -9.81
CA SER A 49 -10.41 30.57 -11.10
C SER A 49 -11.87 30.40 -11.51
N SER A 50 -12.28 31.05 -12.60
CA SER A 50 -13.64 30.92 -13.15
C SER A 50 -14.01 29.51 -13.64
N ASN A 51 -13.03 28.60 -13.75
CA ASN A 51 -13.23 27.19 -14.08
C ASN A 51 -13.39 26.30 -12.82
N ASP A 52 -13.06 26.81 -11.65
CA ASP A 52 -13.14 26.09 -10.38
C ASP A 52 -14.54 26.22 -9.77
N GLN A 53 -14.89 25.32 -8.87
CA GLN A 53 -16.28 25.11 -8.47
C GLN A 53 -16.47 25.10 -6.95
N VAL A 54 -17.50 25.80 -6.49
CA VAL A 54 -18.13 25.60 -5.19
C VAL A 54 -19.34 24.69 -5.43
N LEU A 55 -19.21 23.43 -5.05
CA LEU A 55 -20.19 22.37 -5.27
C LEU A 55 -20.86 21.99 -3.95
N LEU A 56 -22.15 22.30 -3.84
CA LEU A 56 -22.94 22.08 -2.63
C LEU A 56 -23.94 20.94 -2.84
N PHE A 57 -24.05 20.06 -1.85
CA PHE A 57 -25.08 19.03 -1.81
C PHE A 57 -26.08 19.35 -0.69
N LEU A 58 -27.36 19.45 -1.06
CA LEU A 58 -28.43 19.89 -0.16
C LEU A 58 -29.64 18.96 -0.28
N THR A 59 -30.26 18.66 0.85
CA THR A 59 -31.64 18.17 0.85
C THR A 59 -32.60 19.32 0.54
N GLU A 60 -33.85 19.01 0.18
CA GLU A 60 -34.87 20.02 -0.07
C GLU A 60 -35.03 21.00 1.10
N LYS A 61 -34.96 20.48 2.32
CA LYS A 61 -35.08 21.28 3.54
C LYS A 61 -33.86 22.18 3.75
N ALA A 62 -32.65 21.70 3.48
CA ALA A 62 -31.43 22.50 3.58
C ALA A 62 -31.42 23.64 2.56
N GLU A 63 -31.91 23.38 1.34
CA GLU A 63 -32.07 24.40 0.30
C GLU A 63 -32.97 25.54 0.76
N GLN A 64 -34.14 25.20 1.29
CA GLN A 64 -35.09 26.18 1.78
C GLN A 64 -34.53 26.97 2.96
N MET A 65 -33.97 26.27 3.95
CA MET A 65 -33.64 26.85 5.25
C MET A 65 -32.34 27.67 5.25
N ASN A 66 -31.33 27.23 4.51
CA ASN A 66 -29.97 27.75 4.63
C ASN A 66 -29.32 28.13 3.30
N PHE A 67 -29.81 27.66 2.16
CA PHE A 67 -29.25 28.09 0.86
C PHE A 67 -29.90 29.38 0.36
N ARG A 68 -31.23 29.48 0.50
CA ARG A 68 -32.04 30.66 0.12
C ARG A 68 -32.21 31.63 1.29
N ASP A 69 -32.42 32.89 0.96
CA ASP A 69 -32.70 33.93 1.96
C ASP A 69 -34.09 33.72 2.59
N ASN A 70 -34.21 34.12 3.86
CA ASN A 70 -35.45 34.21 4.65
C ASN A 70 -36.28 32.91 4.73
N GLY A 71 -35.63 31.75 4.56
CA GLY A 71 -36.31 30.46 4.59
C GLY A 71 -36.13 29.66 5.88
N GLN A 72 -35.56 30.25 6.95
CA GLN A 72 -35.39 29.54 8.22
C GLN A 72 -36.74 29.31 8.93
N PHE A 73 -36.83 28.23 9.72
CA PHE A 73 -38.05 27.90 10.44
C PHE A 73 -38.22 28.78 11.67
N ASN A 74 -39.29 29.55 11.70
CA ASN A 74 -39.64 30.42 12.80
C ASN A 74 -40.55 29.69 13.79
N LYS A 75 -40.01 29.40 14.98
CA LYS A 75 -40.75 28.73 16.06
C LYS A 75 -41.98 29.52 16.54
N ARG A 76 -42.00 30.84 16.38
CA ARG A 76 -43.12 31.69 16.83
C ARG A 76 -44.30 31.64 15.86
N THR A 77 -44.03 31.68 14.55
CA THR A 77 -45.08 31.69 13.51
C THR A 77 -45.39 30.30 12.96
N GLN A 78 -44.56 29.29 13.31
CA GLN A 78 -44.63 27.92 12.78
C GLN A 78 -44.52 27.88 11.25
N ARG A 79 -43.77 28.82 10.66
CA ARG A 79 -43.57 28.98 9.21
C ARG A 79 -42.09 29.19 8.89
N PHE A 80 -41.73 28.97 7.63
CA PHE A 80 -40.39 29.28 7.11
C PHE A 80 -40.29 30.74 6.71
N ASP A 81 -40.32 31.63 7.70
CA ASP A 81 -40.32 33.08 7.51
C ASP A 81 -39.32 33.81 8.43
N LEU A 82 -38.43 33.09 9.11
CA LEU A 82 -37.42 33.72 9.94
C LEU A 82 -36.41 34.42 9.02
N PRO A 83 -36.19 35.74 9.17
CA PRO A 83 -35.23 36.45 8.35
C PRO A 83 -33.84 35.83 8.45
N ASN A 84 -33.23 35.55 7.31
CA ASN A 84 -31.94 34.90 7.21
C ASN A 84 -31.28 35.29 5.89
N ILE A 85 -29.97 35.48 5.87
CA ILE A 85 -29.20 35.51 4.62
C ILE A 85 -28.74 34.08 4.35
N GLY A 86 -29.17 33.53 3.22
CA GLY A 86 -28.81 32.21 2.75
C GLY A 86 -27.38 32.16 2.23
N LEU A 87 -26.79 30.96 2.23
CA LEU A 87 -25.44 30.72 1.75
C LEU A 87 -25.25 31.19 0.30
N ASN A 88 -26.27 31.06 -0.57
CA ASN A 88 -26.14 31.53 -1.95
C ASN A 88 -25.84 33.03 -2.03
N SER A 89 -26.56 33.85 -1.25
CA SER A 89 -26.34 35.30 -1.24
C SER A 89 -24.96 35.66 -0.72
N ARG A 90 -24.47 34.96 0.31
CA ARG A 90 -23.08 35.10 0.81
C ARG A 90 -22.03 34.70 -0.22
N LEU A 91 -22.24 33.62 -0.97
CA LEU A 91 -21.34 33.21 -2.06
C LEU A 91 -21.33 34.20 -3.23
N GLN A 92 -22.46 34.81 -3.56
CA GLN A 92 -22.52 35.87 -4.57
C GLN A 92 -21.79 37.13 -4.10
N GLU A 93 -21.86 37.45 -2.81
CA GLU A 93 -21.10 38.55 -2.21
C GLU A 93 -19.58 38.31 -2.31
N LEU A 94 -19.11 37.10 -1.99
CA LEU A 94 -17.71 36.71 -2.20
C LEU A 94 -17.24 36.92 -3.64
N LYS A 95 -18.09 36.63 -4.63
CA LYS A 95 -17.75 36.89 -6.04
C LYS A 95 -17.58 38.38 -6.33
N LYS A 96 -18.37 39.25 -5.68
CA LYS A 96 -18.21 40.72 -5.79
C LYS A 96 -16.94 41.22 -5.10
N GLU A 97 -16.49 40.53 -4.05
CA GLU A 97 -15.22 40.78 -3.37
C GLU A 97 -13.99 40.32 -4.17
N GLY A 98 -14.19 39.66 -5.33
CA GLY A 98 -13.11 39.30 -6.26
C GLY A 98 -12.81 37.81 -6.36
N PHE A 99 -13.44 36.96 -5.54
CA PHE A 99 -13.27 35.50 -5.63
C PHE A 99 -13.81 34.97 -6.97
N GLN A 100 -13.06 34.07 -7.59
CA GLN A 100 -13.39 33.49 -8.89
C GLN A 100 -13.78 32.02 -8.72
N PHE A 101 -15.04 31.68 -8.99
CA PHE A 101 -15.54 30.30 -9.06
C PHE A 101 -16.95 30.25 -9.65
N GLN A 102 -17.38 29.05 -10.00
CA GLN A 102 -18.76 28.71 -10.33
C GLN A 102 -19.47 28.17 -9.09
N ILE A 103 -20.69 28.62 -8.83
CA ILE A 103 -21.54 28.09 -7.75
C ILE A 103 -22.46 27.06 -8.39
N ASN A 104 -22.38 25.82 -7.93
CA ASN A 104 -23.29 24.76 -8.33
C ASN A 104 -23.83 24.06 -7.09
N HIS A 105 -25.08 23.61 -7.17
CA HIS A 105 -25.66 22.79 -6.12
C HIS A 105 -26.45 21.64 -6.71
N LYS A 106 -26.48 20.53 -5.99
CA LYS A 106 -27.24 19.34 -6.35
C LYS A 106 -28.12 18.92 -5.20
N ARG A 107 -29.36 18.57 -5.55
CA ARG A 107 -30.32 18.04 -4.59
C ARG A 107 -29.96 16.58 -4.28
N ILE A 108 -29.91 16.25 -3.00
CA ILE A 108 -29.70 14.89 -2.51
C ILE A 108 -30.86 14.43 -1.63
N LYS A 109 -30.96 13.11 -1.44
CA LYS A 109 -31.90 12.48 -0.49
C LYS A 109 -31.42 12.62 0.95
N GLU A 110 -32.27 12.25 1.91
CA GLU A 110 -31.96 12.34 3.33
C GLU A 110 -31.06 11.17 3.81
N GLY A 111 -31.12 10.01 3.14
CA GLY A 111 -30.25 8.88 3.42
C GLY A 111 -30.76 7.98 4.54
N PHE A 112 -32.08 7.80 4.64
CA PHE A 112 -32.71 6.93 5.64
C PHE A 112 -32.88 5.47 5.16
N SER A 113 -32.50 5.17 3.92
CA SER A 113 -32.44 3.82 3.36
C SER A 113 -31.15 3.59 2.58
N GLU A 114 -30.79 2.33 2.35
CA GLU A 114 -29.63 1.96 1.54
C GLU A 114 -29.71 2.54 0.12
N GLU A 115 -30.89 2.49 -0.50
CA GLU A 115 -31.16 3.07 -1.83
C GLU A 115 -30.90 4.58 -1.86
N GLU A 116 -31.32 5.31 -0.82
CA GLU A 116 -31.04 6.74 -0.71
C GLU A 116 -29.56 7.02 -0.51
N VAL A 117 -28.85 6.21 0.29
CA VAL A 117 -27.39 6.33 0.48
C VAL A 117 -26.64 6.12 -0.83
N TRP A 118 -27.03 5.11 -1.63
CA TRP A 118 -26.46 4.89 -2.97
C TRP A 118 -26.72 6.06 -3.90
N SER A 119 -27.96 6.57 -3.93
CA SER A 119 -28.30 7.74 -4.74
C SER A 119 -27.47 8.97 -4.38
N ILE A 120 -27.19 9.20 -3.08
CA ILE A 120 -26.30 10.27 -2.63
C ILE A 120 -24.88 10.03 -3.16
N PHE A 121 -24.35 8.81 -2.99
CA PHE A 121 -23.01 8.45 -3.45
C PHE A 121 -22.83 8.70 -4.96
N GLU A 122 -23.76 8.22 -5.79
CA GLU A 122 -23.76 8.39 -7.24
C GLU A 122 -23.84 9.87 -7.65
N THR A 123 -24.78 10.61 -7.04
CA THR A 123 -24.96 12.04 -7.32
C THR A 123 -23.68 12.83 -7.05
N VAL A 124 -22.98 12.53 -5.95
CA VAL A 124 -21.71 13.21 -5.67
C VAL A 124 -20.62 12.73 -6.62
N ALA A 125 -20.51 11.43 -6.86
CA ALA A 125 -19.50 10.86 -7.73
C ALA A 125 -19.59 11.45 -9.16
N ASP A 126 -20.78 11.58 -9.74
CA ASP A 126 -21.00 12.03 -11.11
C ASP A 126 -20.56 13.47 -11.38
N GLU A 127 -20.63 14.35 -10.38
CA GLU A 127 -20.22 15.75 -10.52
C GLU A 127 -18.69 15.94 -10.45
N ILE A 128 -17.97 14.97 -9.90
CA ILE A 128 -16.51 15.00 -9.79
C ILE A 128 -15.88 14.48 -11.08
N GLN A 129 -14.90 15.21 -11.58
CA GLN A 129 -14.19 14.91 -12.83
C GLN A 129 -12.84 14.27 -12.55
N GLU A 130 -12.29 13.64 -13.58
CA GLU A 130 -10.97 13.04 -13.50
C GLU A 130 -9.90 14.12 -13.22
N GLY A 131 -9.03 13.85 -12.24
CA GLY A 131 -7.94 14.73 -11.87
C GLY A 131 -8.32 15.97 -11.05
N ASP A 132 -9.58 16.06 -10.59
CA ASP A 132 -10.05 17.16 -9.72
C ASP A 132 -9.22 17.31 -8.44
N GLN A 133 -9.09 18.53 -7.96
CA GLN A 133 -8.49 18.86 -6.67
C GLN A 133 -9.58 19.25 -5.67
N ILE A 134 -9.79 18.42 -4.64
CA ILE A 134 -10.95 18.56 -3.74
C ILE A 134 -10.54 19.19 -2.41
N ILE A 135 -11.27 20.23 -1.99
CA ILE A 135 -11.31 20.73 -0.62
C ILE A 135 -12.68 20.33 -0.06
N PHE A 136 -12.71 19.49 0.96
CA PHE A 136 -13.96 18.92 1.48
C PHE A 136 -14.31 19.51 2.85
N ASP A 137 -15.49 20.10 2.94
CA ASP A 137 -16.12 20.50 4.20
C ASP A 137 -17.01 19.36 4.72
N ILE A 138 -16.64 18.83 5.89
CA ILE A 138 -17.34 17.72 6.55
C ILE A 138 -18.23 18.19 7.71
N THR A 139 -18.30 19.51 7.96
CA THR A 139 -18.88 20.11 9.17
C THR A 139 -20.37 19.82 9.35
N HIS A 140 -21.17 19.98 8.29
CA HIS A 140 -22.63 19.91 8.39
C HIS A 140 -23.24 18.60 7.88
N ALA A 141 -22.40 17.57 7.76
CA ALA A 141 -22.82 16.24 7.38
C ALA A 141 -23.40 15.51 8.62
N PHE A 142 -24.73 15.47 8.74
CA PHE A 142 -25.44 14.79 9.84
C PHE A 142 -25.23 13.26 9.77
N ARG A 143 -25.07 12.57 10.91
CA ARG A 143 -24.98 11.10 11.03
C ARG A 143 -23.90 10.45 10.14
N PHE A 144 -24.31 9.83 9.03
CA PHE A 144 -23.49 8.93 8.22
C PHE A 144 -22.79 9.65 7.06
N LEU A 145 -23.24 10.86 6.67
CA LEU A 145 -22.67 11.62 5.56
C LEU A 145 -21.17 11.92 5.71
N PRO A 146 -20.61 12.23 6.91
CA PRO A 146 -19.17 12.36 7.10
C PRO A 146 -18.43 11.07 6.72
N MET A 147 -18.95 9.93 7.18
CA MET A 147 -18.38 8.61 6.91
C MET A 147 -18.48 8.29 5.42
N LEU A 148 -19.64 8.55 4.80
CA LEU A 148 -19.84 8.36 3.36
C LEU A 148 -18.89 9.24 2.55
N GLY A 149 -18.73 10.51 2.93
CA GLY A 149 -17.84 11.45 2.24
C GLY A 149 -16.39 10.98 2.24
N VAL A 150 -15.88 10.52 3.38
CA VAL A 150 -14.52 9.98 3.47
C VAL A 150 -14.36 8.71 2.62
N VAL A 151 -15.34 7.79 2.64
CA VAL A 151 -15.32 6.58 1.79
C VAL A 151 -15.38 6.93 0.31
N LEU A 152 -16.22 7.89 -0.07
CA LEU A 152 -16.38 8.39 -1.43
C LEU A 152 -15.09 9.02 -1.94
N LEU A 153 -14.44 9.88 -1.15
CA LEU A 153 -13.15 10.48 -1.55
C LEU A 153 -12.09 9.41 -1.84
N ASN A 154 -12.06 8.33 -1.04
CA ASN A 154 -11.16 7.22 -1.29
C ASN A 154 -11.51 6.45 -2.57
N TYR A 155 -12.80 6.21 -2.82
CA TYR A 155 -13.27 5.63 -4.08
C TYR A 155 -12.86 6.49 -5.29
N LEU A 156 -13.15 7.79 -5.25
CA LEU A 156 -12.84 8.73 -6.33
C LEU A 156 -11.34 8.89 -6.58
N LYS A 157 -10.52 8.76 -5.53
CA LYS A 157 -9.06 8.76 -5.68
C LYS A 157 -8.59 7.60 -6.58
N VAL A 158 -9.25 6.45 -6.50
CA VAL A 158 -8.93 5.27 -7.31
C VAL A 158 -9.57 5.34 -8.69
N THR A 159 -10.84 5.77 -8.79
CA THR A 159 -11.60 5.72 -10.06
C THR A 159 -11.45 6.94 -10.94
N LYS A 160 -11.15 8.11 -10.36
CA LYS A 160 -11.04 9.39 -11.06
C LYS A 160 -9.71 10.10 -10.80
N ASN A 161 -8.75 9.45 -10.13
CA ASN A 161 -7.42 10.01 -9.87
C ASN A 161 -7.44 11.44 -9.27
N ILE A 162 -8.38 11.70 -8.35
CA ILE A 162 -8.51 13.01 -7.70
C ILE A 162 -7.40 13.24 -6.68
N SER A 163 -7.14 14.51 -6.35
CA SER A 163 -6.25 14.93 -5.27
C SER A 163 -7.04 15.65 -4.19
N VAL A 164 -7.09 15.11 -2.98
CA VAL A 164 -7.70 15.81 -1.83
C VAL A 164 -6.67 16.76 -1.23
N LYS A 165 -7.00 18.05 -1.20
CA LYS A 165 -6.17 19.12 -0.63
C LYS A 165 -6.44 19.35 0.85
N GLY A 166 -7.67 19.09 1.29
CA GLY A 166 -8.09 19.32 2.66
C GLY A 166 -9.41 18.63 2.97
N ILE A 167 -9.53 18.11 4.20
CA ILE A 167 -10.82 17.74 4.80
C ILE A 167 -10.97 18.60 6.05
N HIS A 168 -11.92 19.52 6.06
CA HIS A 168 -12.03 20.53 7.10
C HIS A 168 -13.33 20.38 7.88
N TYR A 169 -13.21 20.47 9.20
CA TYR A 169 -14.32 20.40 10.15
C TYR A 169 -14.35 21.65 11.04
N GLY A 170 -15.38 22.48 10.89
CA GLY A 170 -15.63 23.61 11.77
C GLY A 170 -16.28 23.17 13.07
N ALA A 171 -15.51 23.05 14.14
CA ALA A 171 -15.96 22.55 15.44
C ALA A 171 -16.73 23.62 16.24
N PHE A 172 -17.86 24.08 15.70
CA PHE A 172 -18.73 25.09 16.32
C PHE A 172 -19.22 24.65 17.70
N GLU A 173 -19.46 23.36 17.89
CA GLU A 173 -19.90 22.76 19.16
C GLU A 173 -18.92 22.98 20.32
N LYS A 174 -17.65 23.30 20.05
CA LYS A 174 -16.70 23.69 21.12
C LYS A 174 -17.11 25.00 21.80
N LEU A 175 -17.97 25.82 21.17
CA LEU A 175 -18.53 27.03 21.77
C LEU A 175 -19.70 26.74 22.75
N GLY A 176 -20.13 25.48 22.86
CA GLY A 176 -21.26 25.09 23.70
C GLY A 176 -22.60 25.09 22.97
N THR A 177 -23.68 25.16 23.75
CA THR A 177 -25.06 25.19 23.26
C THR A 177 -25.38 26.50 22.54
N ILE A 178 -26.38 26.49 21.66
CA ILE A 178 -26.81 27.70 20.94
C ILE A 178 -27.17 28.86 21.89
N GLN A 179 -27.72 28.53 23.07
CA GLN A 179 -28.10 29.52 24.08
C GLN A 179 -26.87 30.18 24.71
N GLU A 180 -25.84 29.39 25.01
CA GLU A 180 -24.56 29.90 25.52
C GLU A 180 -23.88 30.78 24.47
N VAL A 181 -23.83 30.35 23.20
CA VAL A 181 -23.22 31.14 22.12
C VAL A 181 -23.96 32.47 21.92
N GLN A 182 -25.29 32.49 22.03
CA GLN A 182 -26.07 33.73 21.92
C GLN A 182 -25.81 34.72 23.06
N ALA A 183 -25.43 34.22 24.25
CA ALA A 183 -25.07 35.04 25.39
C ALA A 183 -23.60 35.50 25.36
N MET A 184 -22.75 34.91 24.52
CA MET A 184 -21.37 35.33 24.31
C MET A 184 -21.29 36.58 23.44
N ASP A 185 -20.33 37.45 23.75
CA ASP A 185 -19.92 38.54 22.87
C ASP A 185 -19.39 37.98 21.55
N GLU A 186 -19.67 38.67 20.44
CA GLU A 186 -19.35 38.20 19.09
C GLU A 186 -17.85 37.94 18.89
N ASP A 187 -17.00 38.75 19.52
CA ASP A 187 -15.55 38.65 19.42
C ASP A 187 -15.00 37.39 20.11
N ASP A 188 -15.76 36.84 21.08
CA ASP A 188 -15.39 35.65 21.86
C ASP A 188 -15.88 34.33 21.24
N ARG A 189 -16.74 34.38 20.21
CA ARG A 189 -17.30 33.20 19.53
C ARG A 189 -16.27 32.53 18.59
N ASN A 190 -15.14 32.07 19.12
CA ASN A 190 -14.02 31.54 18.35
C ASN A 190 -14.08 30.01 18.21
N ALA A 191 -14.53 29.51 17.06
CA ALA A 191 -14.62 28.08 16.76
C ALA A 191 -13.41 27.60 15.93
N PRO A 192 -12.73 26.51 16.31
CA PRO A 192 -11.62 26.00 15.51
C PRO A 192 -12.10 25.24 14.27
N ILE A 193 -11.34 25.37 13.20
CA ILE A 193 -11.37 24.51 12.02
C ILE A 193 -10.27 23.47 12.19
N ILE A 194 -10.66 22.20 12.24
CA ILE A 194 -9.76 21.06 12.38
C ILE A 194 -9.52 20.47 10.99
N ASP A 195 -8.25 20.25 10.64
CA ASP A 195 -7.88 19.49 9.44
C ASP A 195 -7.90 17.98 9.73
N LEU A 196 -8.82 17.29 9.08
CA LEU A 196 -9.06 15.85 9.18
C LEU A 196 -8.42 15.05 8.02
N ASN A 197 -7.49 15.65 7.27
CA ASN A 197 -6.66 14.95 6.28
C ASN A 197 -6.02 13.66 6.84
N MET A 198 -5.74 13.62 8.16
CA MET A 198 -5.25 12.43 8.86
C MET A 198 -6.09 11.17 8.63
N LEU A 199 -7.40 11.30 8.36
CA LEU A 199 -8.29 10.17 8.04
C LEU A 199 -7.89 9.48 6.74
N LEU A 200 -7.54 10.25 5.70
CA LEU A 200 -7.05 9.70 4.43
C LEU A 200 -5.63 9.15 4.54
N GLU A 201 -4.80 9.74 5.42
CA GLU A 201 -3.49 9.19 5.73
C GLU A 201 -3.63 7.78 6.31
N PHE A 202 -4.49 7.59 7.33
CA PHE A 202 -4.71 6.26 7.92
C PHE A 202 -5.19 5.22 6.90
N GLN A 203 -6.08 5.59 5.99
CA GLN A 203 -6.55 4.69 4.93
C GLN A 203 -5.43 4.32 3.94
N SER A 204 -4.64 5.30 3.51
CA SER A 204 -3.51 5.08 2.60
C SER A 204 -2.51 4.10 3.22
N TRP A 205 -2.22 4.26 4.51
CA TRP A 205 -1.34 3.36 5.25
C TRP A 205 -1.94 1.97 5.49
N ALA A 206 -3.23 1.88 5.80
CA ALA A 206 -3.91 0.58 5.94
C ALA A 206 -3.87 -0.20 4.61
N SER A 207 -4.11 0.48 3.49
CA SER A 207 -3.97 -0.10 2.15
C SER A 207 -2.53 -0.57 1.88
N ALA A 208 -1.55 0.28 2.20
CA ALA A 208 -0.14 -0.04 2.00
C ALA A 208 0.33 -1.28 2.78
N VAL A 209 -0.09 -1.39 4.04
CA VAL A 209 0.20 -2.54 4.88
C VAL A 209 -0.46 -3.79 4.36
N ASN A 210 -1.73 -3.70 3.96
CA ASN A 210 -2.45 -4.83 3.38
C ASN A 210 -1.79 -5.32 2.09
N SER A 211 -1.32 -4.40 1.23
CA SER A 211 -0.58 -4.73 0.01
C SER A 211 0.74 -5.44 0.32
N PHE A 212 1.52 -4.94 1.27
CA PHE A 212 2.75 -5.58 1.71
C PHE A 212 2.50 -6.97 2.33
N VAL A 213 1.57 -7.09 3.27
CA VAL A 213 1.30 -8.34 3.99
C VAL A 213 0.76 -9.44 3.07
N LYS A 214 -0.03 -9.08 2.04
CA LYS A 214 -0.66 -10.06 1.13
C LYS A 214 0.15 -10.35 -0.12
N PHE A 215 0.88 -9.35 -0.64
CA PHE A 215 1.54 -9.43 -1.95
C PHE A 215 3.03 -9.12 -1.90
N GLY A 216 3.59 -8.81 -0.73
CA GLY A 216 5.00 -8.47 -0.57
C GLY A 216 5.37 -7.18 -1.30
N SER A 217 4.39 -6.33 -1.66
CA SER A 217 4.59 -5.08 -2.38
C SER A 217 4.87 -3.93 -1.42
N THR A 218 5.87 -3.13 -1.72
CA THR A 218 6.26 -1.93 -0.97
C THR A 218 5.86 -0.64 -1.68
N LYS A 219 5.22 -0.72 -2.85
CA LYS A 219 4.87 0.45 -3.66
C LYS A 219 4.00 1.44 -2.88
N GLU A 220 2.89 0.98 -2.31
CA GLU A 220 2.02 1.85 -1.53
C GLU A 220 2.66 2.31 -0.21
N LEU A 221 3.56 1.51 0.39
CA LEU A 221 4.31 1.91 1.59
C LEU A 221 5.26 3.07 1.30
N ASN A 222 5.95 3.00 0.16
CA ASN A 222 6.73 4.12 -0.35
C ASN A 222 5.85 5.36 -0.53
N GLU A 223 4.76 5.26 -1.28
CA GLU A 223 3.87 6.39 -1.55
C GLU A 223 3.30 7.03 -0.27
N ALA A 224 2.83 6.22 0.68
CA ALA A 224 2.24 6.68 1.94
C ALA A 224 3.26 7.32 2.90
N SER A 225 4.53 6.90 2.84
CA SER A 225 5.59 7.42 3.71
C SER A 225 6.27 8.68 3.17
N GLN A 226 6.34 8.83 1.85
CA GLN A 226 7.11 9.89 1.20
C GLN A 226 6.63 11.30 1.56
N SER A 227 5.31 11.53 1.67
CA SER A 227 4.79 12.85 2.05
C SER A 227 5.27 13.27 3.44
N LYS A 228 5.18 12.36 4.43
CA LYS A 228 5.60 12.60 5.81
C LYS A 228 7.11 12.76 5.93
N ILE A 229 7.86 11.90 5.25
CA ILE A 229 9.33 11.98 5.20
C ILE A 229 9.75 13.33 4.61
N LYS A 230 9.18 13.75 3.47
CA LYS A 230 9.52 15.03 2.84
C LYS A 230 9.19 16.23 3.73
N SER A 231 7.99 16.27 4.32
CA SER A 231 7.59 17.37 5.23
C SER A 231 8.56 17.48 6.40
N ARG A 232 8.80 16.37 7.09
CA ARG A 232 9.65 16.36 8.29
C ARG A 232 11.13 16.61 7.98
N MET A 233 11.62 16.13 6.84
CA MET A 233 12.97 16.46 6.38
C MET A 233 13.12 17.95 6.07
N ALA A 234 12.10 18.59 5.49
CA ALA A 234 12.11 20.03 5.23
C ALA A 234 12.09 20.84 6.55
N GLU A 235 11.19 20.49 7.48
CA GLU A 235 11.07 21.13 8.80
C GLU A 235 12.37 21.05 9.61
N THR A 236 13.01 19.88 9.61
CA THR A 236 14.21 19.61 10.40
C THR A 236 15.51 19.91 9.65
N LYS A 237 15.42 20.45 8.43
CA LYS A 237 16.56 20.67 7.52
C LYS A 237 17.45 19.42 7.36
N GLY A 238 16.83 18.24 7.38
CA GLY A 238 17.50 16.96 7.25
C GLY A 238 18.35 16.53 8.45
N SER A 239 18.14 17.10 9.63
CA SER A 239 18.85 16.67 10.85
C SER A 239 18.17 15.49 11.57
N ASP A 240 16.90 15.20 11.24
CA ASP A 240 16.12 14.16 11.91
C ASP A 240 16.59 12.74 11.54
N LEU A 241 17.28 12.11 12.49
CA LEU A 241 17.81 10.76 12.35
C LEU A 241 16.71 9.70 12.21
N ALA A 242 15.59 9.80 12.91
CA ALA A 242 14.57 8.74 12.80
C ALA A 242 13.81 8.81 11.49
N THR A 243 13.64 10.01 10.92
CA THR A 243 13.10 10.16 9.56
C THR A 243 14.06 9.58 8.51
N LYS A 244 15.38 9.75 8.68
CA LYS A 244 16.39 9.09 7.83
C LYS A 244 16.35 7.57 7.96
N ASP A 245 16.26 7.07 9.19
CA ASP A 245 16.21 5.63 9.45
C ASP A 245 14.94 5.01 8.86
N LEU A 246 13.79 5.69 8.96
CA LEU A 246 12.54 5.25 8.33
C LEU A 246 12.67 5.18 6.81
N ARG A 247 13.23 6.22 6.19
CA ARG A 247 13.48 6.23 4.73
C ARG A 247 14.38 5.07 4.32
N TYR A 248 15.47 4.85 5.04
CA TYR A 248 16.39 3.73 4.78
C TYR A 248 15.67 2.38 4.87
N VAL A 249 14.87 2.14 5.91
CA VAL A 249 14.12 0.90 6.08
C VAL A 249 13.18 0.65 4.90
N ILE A 250 12.46 1.68 4.46
CA ILE A 250 11.52 1.58 3.35
C ILE A 250 12.26 1.32 2.03
N ASP A 251 13.36 2.04 1.77
CA ASP A 251 14.17 1.86 0.55
C ASP A 251 14.75 0.45 0.48
N GLN A 252 15.30 -0.07 1.59
CA GLN A 252 15.85 -1.43 1.66
C GLN A 252 14.78 -2.52 1.53
N LEU A 253 13.59 -2.29 2.08
CA LEU A 253 12.47 -3.20 1.89
C LEU A 253 12.01 -3.21 0.42
N SER A 254 12.03 -2.04 -0.23
CA SER A 254 11.70 -1.90 -1.65
C SER A 254 12.69 -2.64 -2.54
N GLU A 255 13.99 -2.52 -2.24
CA GLU A 255 15.04 -3.26 -2.94
C GLU A 255 14.89 -4.77 -2.75
N LEU A 256 14.74 -5.24 -1.50
CA LEU A 256 14.55 -6.65 -1.18
C LEU A 256 13.35 -7.25 -1.93
N THR A 257 12.21 -6.58 -1.90
CA THR A 257 10.99 -7.06 -2.56
C THR A 257 11.11 -7.04 -4.08
N SER A 258 11.78 -6.04 -4.65
CA SER A 258 12.07 -5.99 -6.09
C SER A 258 12.99 -7.14 -6.54
N ASP A 259 14.04 -7.43 -5.76
CA ASP A 259 14.95 -8.54 -6.03
C ASP A 259 14.22 -9.89 -6.01
N ILE A 260 13.34 -10.10 -5.03
CA ILE A 260 12.54 -11.33 -4.93
C ILE A 260 11.58 -11.44 -6.13
N GLN A 261 10.83 -10.38 -6.44
CA GLN A 261 9.84 -10.37 -7.53
C GLN A 261 10.48 -10.61 -8.90
N THR A 262 11.73 -10.20 -9.08
CA THR A 262 12.50 -10.33 -10.33
C THR A 262 13.47 -11.51 -10.34
N ASN A 263 13.40 -12.41 -9.34
CA ASN A 263 14.27 -13.59 -9.20
C ASN A 263 15.77 -13.26 -9.17
N ARG A 264 16.16 -12.15 -8.53
CA ARG A 264 17.56 -11.75 -8.36
C ARG A 264 18.18 -12.39 -7.12
N LEU A 265 18.11 -13.71 -7.03
CA LEU A 265 18.64 -14.47 -5.89
C LEU A 265 20.12 -14.14 -5.62
N ASN A 266 20.90 -13.90 -6.67
CA ASN A 266 22.32 -13.55 -6.56
C ASN A 266 22.58 -12.26 -5.74
N PHE A 267 21.61 -11.33 -5.67
CA PHE A 267 21.74 -10.13 -4.84
C PHE A 267 21.34 -10.36 -3.38
N LEU A 268 20.70 -11.50 -3.09
CA LEU A 268 20.30 -11.91 -1.74
C LEU A 268 21.39 -12.79 -1.10
N LEU A 269 22.02 -13.67 -1.88
CA LEU A 269 23.10 -14.54 -1.40
C LEU A 269 24.26 -13.71 -0.84
N GLY A 270 24.60 -13.94 0.42
CA GLY A 270 25.69 -13.23 1.11
C GLY A 270 25.39 -11.76 1.47
N ARG A 271 24.15 -11.27 1.29
CA ARG A 271 23.77 -9.92 1.69
C ARG A 271 23.76 -9.79 3.22
N ASP A 272 24.40 -8.74 3.74
CA ASP A 272 24.36 -8.39 5.15
C ASP A 272 23.13 -7.51 5.47
N PHE A 273 22.26 -8.00 6.35
CA PHE A 273 21.07 -7.29 6.82
C PHE A 273 21.22 -6.67 8.21
N ALA A 274 22.40 -6.70 8.83
CA ALA A 274 22.63 -6.19 10.19
C ALA A 274 22.23 -4.71 10.33
N LEU A 275 22.58 -3.88 9.33
CA LEU A 275 22.20 -2.47 9.33
C LEU A 275 20.67 -2.29 9.22
N PHE A 276 20.01 -3.09 8.37
CA PHE A 276 18.55 -3.07 8.22
C PHE A 276 17.85 -3.43 9.54
N GLN A 277 18.28 -4.52 10.19
CA GLN A 277 17.75 -4.97 11.49
C GLN A 277 17.92 -3.89 12.59
N LYS A 278 19.10 -3.27 12.65
CA LYS A 278 19.37 -2.17 13.59
C LYS A 278 18.44 -0.97 13.35
N LYS A 279 18.25 -0.60 12.08
CA LYS A 279 17.46 0.58 11.69
C LYS A 279 15.97 0.36 11.89
N ILE A 280 15.43 -0.80 11.55
CA ILE A 280 14.00 -1.09 11.78
C ILE A 280 13.65 -1.08 13.28
N THR A 281 14.53 -1.63 14.12
CA THR A 281 14.38 -1.57 15.60
C THR A 281 14.45 -0.13 16.12
N SER A 282 15.42 0.66 15.62
CA SER A 282 15.59 2.08 15.98
C SER A 282 14.32 2.89 15.73
N VAL A 283 13.75 2.79 14.52
CA VAL A 283 12.56 3.55 14.12
C VAL A 283 11.34 3.23 14.99
N GLN A 284 11.14 1.97 15.36
CA GLN A 284 10.03 1.54 16.23
C GLN A 284 10.06 2.18 17.62
N ASN A 285 11.25 2.50 18.13
CA ASN A 285 11.45 3.08 19.46
C ASN A 285 11.36 4.61 19.47
N THR A 286 11.18 5.25 18.32
CA THR A 286 11.13 6.70 18.22
C THR A 286 9.71 7.26 18.33
N ASP A 287 9.55 8.48 18.86
CA ASP A 287 8.24 9.15 18.97
C ASP A 287 7.81 9.86 17.69
N ILE A 288 8.65 9.77 16.65
CA ILE A 288 8.42 10.31 15.30
C ILE A 288 7.22 9.65 14.63
N VAL A 289 6.94 8.42 15.03
CA VAL A 289 6.06 7.47 14.38
C VAL A 289 4.85 7.28 15.31
N VAL A 290 3.67 7.80 14.93
CA VAL A 290 2.46 7.60 15.76
C VAL A 290 2.18 6.12 15.98
N LYS A 291 1.50 5.78 17.09
CA LYS A 291 1.28 4.39 17.54
C LYS A 291 0.81 3.42 16.43
N PRO A 292 -0.11 3.79 15.50
CA PRO A 292 -0.47 2.92 14.38
C PRO A 292 0.71 2.57 13.46
N PHE A 293 1.60 3.53 13.18
CA PHE A 293 2.79 3.28 12.35
C PHE A 293 3.81 2.37 13.05
N LYS A 294 3.94 2.43 14.38
CA LYS A 294 4.80 1.49 15.12
C LYS A 294 4.33 0.04 14.95
N GLN A 295 3.01 -0.18 14.94
CA GLN A 295 2.45 -1.51 14.69
C GLN A 295 2.74 -2.00 13.27
N ILE A 296 2.68 -1.10 12.29
CA ILE A 296 3.01 -1.39 10.90
C ILE A 296 4.47 -1.83 10.75
N LEU A 297 5.40 -1.10 11.36
CA LEU A 297 6.82 -1.46 11.31
C LEU A 297 7.11 -2.81 11.98
N ARG A 298 6.41 -3.15 13.07
CA ARG A 298 6.50 -4.47 13.69
C ARG A 298 5.99 -5.58 12.78
N LEU A 299 4.92 -5.33 12.03
CA LEU A 299 4.41 -6.28 11.04
C LEU A 299 5.43 -6.50 9.91
N ILE A 300 6.02 -5.41 9.42
CA ILE A 300 7.09 -5.45 8.40
C ILE A 300 8.28 -6.23 8.91
N GLU A 301 8.77 -5.91 10.11
CA GLU A 301 9.89 -6.60 10.74
C GLU A 301 9.61 -8.09 10.84
N ARG A 302 8.51 -8.48 11.47
CA ARG A 302 8.12 -9.89 11.65
C ARG A 302 8.05 -10.65 10.32
N LYS A 303 7.57 -10.00 9.26
CA LYS A 303 7.48 -10.59 7.92
C LYS A 303 8.86 -10.74 7.28
N ALA A 304 9.71 -9.73 7.40
CA ALA A 304 11.05 -9.73 6.81
C ALA A 304 12.02 -10.64 7.58
N THR A 305 11.82 -10.85 8.88
CA THR A 305 12.72 -11.60 9.78
C THR A 305 13.22 -12.92 9.17
N PRO A 306 12.38 -13.85 8.69
CA PRO A 306 12.86 -15.14 8.18
C PRO A 306 13.89 -15.01 7.06
N ILE A 307 13.72 -14.04 6.16
CA ILE A 307 14.68 -13.80 5.06
C ILE A 307 15.95 -13.13 5.58
N ILE A 308 15.81 -12.07 6.38
CA ILE A 308 16.95 -11.23 6.77
C ILE A 308 17.85 -11.88 7.83
N THR A 309 17.40 -12.98 8.47
CA THR A 309 18.22 -13.73 9.44
C THR A 309 18.83 -15.01 8.87
N SER A 310 18.38 -15.48 7.71
CA SER A 310 18.75 -16.80 7.19
C SER A 310 19.86 -16.69 6.14
N SER A 311 21.11 -16.44 6.54
CA SER A 311 22.24 -16.26 5.61
C SER A 311 22.42 -17.44 4.65
N ASP A 312 22.41 -18.67 5.16
CA ASP A 312 22.84 -19.85 4.42
C ASP A 312 21.73 -20.47 3.56
N LEU A 313 20.48 -20.27 3.99
CA LEU A 313 19.27 -20.79 3.33
C LEU A 313 18.33 -19.66 2.91
N ILE A 314 18.86 -18.47 2.62
CA ILE A 314 18.06 -17.31 2.22
C ILE A 314 17.18 -17.61 1.02
N TRP A 315 17.63 -18.47 0.11
CA TRP A 315 16.88 -18.91 -1.06
C TRP A 315 15.61 -19.71 -0.68
N LEU A 316 15.68 -20.54 0.36
CA LEU A 316 14.53 -21.31 0.84
C LEU A 316 13.50 -20.39 1.50
N GLU A 317 13.96 -19.45 2.32
CA GLU A 317 13.09 -18.43 2.92
C GLU A 317 12.51 -17.47 1.87
N SER A 318 13.26 -17.16 0.81
CA SER A 318 12.73 -16.40 -0.32
C SER A 318 11.65 -17.18 -1.10
N ALA A 319 11.77 -18.50 -1.23
CA ALA A 319 10.76 -19.34 -1.87
C ALA A 319 9.48 -19.42 -1.01
N LYS A 320 9.62 -19.55 0.32
CA LYS A 320 8.51 -19.48 1.28
C LYS A 320 7.80 -18.12 1.22
N TRP A 321 8.56 -17.04 1.19
CA TRP A 321 8.02 -15.69 0.99
C TRP A 321 7.24 -15.58 -0.31
N CYS A 322 7.79 -16.08 -1.41
CA CYS A 322 7.09 -16.05 -2.70
C CYS A 322 5.77 -16.81 -2.65
N LEU A 323 5.74 -17.99 -2.02
CA LEU A 323 4.50 -18.76 -1.83
C LEU A 323 3.47 -17.99 -0.99
N GLU A 324 3.90 -17.43 0.14
CA GLU A 324 3.04 -16.66 1.04
C GLU A 324 2.40 -15.45 0.33
N HIS A 325 3.14 -14.80 -0.56
CA HIS A 325 2.73 -13.58 -1.26
C HIS A 325 2.18 -13.85 -2.67
N LYS A 326 1.79 -15.09 -2.97
CA LYS A 326 1.18 -15.52 -4.26
C LYS A 326 2.09 -15.34 -5.50
N LEU A 327 3.40 -15.24 -5.30
CA LEU A 327 4.41 -15.17 -6.36
C LEU A 327 4.81 -16.61 -6.77
N ILE A 328 3.86 -17.39 -7.30
CA ILE A 328 4.03 -18.84 -7.49
C ILE A 328 5.20 -19.18 -8.42
N GLN A 329 5.34 -18.48 -9.55
CA GLN A 329 6.44 -18.70 -10.49
C GLN A 329 7.81 -18.37 -9.87
N GLN A 330 7.88 -17.28 -9.10
CA GLN A 330 9.08 -16.89 -8.37
C GLN A 330 9.40 -17.94 -7.31
N ALA A 331 8.42 -18.47 -6.57
CA ALA A 331 8.64 -19.51 -5.56
C ALA A 331 9.33 -20.74 -6.16
N TYR A 332 8.84 -21.23 -7.31
CA TYR A 332 9.49 -22.30 -8.05
C TYR A 332 10.91 -21.96 -8.49
N THR A 333 11.12 -20.75 -9.00
CA THR A 333 12.43 -20.31 -9.53
C THR A 333 13.44 -20.15 -8.40
N GLN A 334 13.08 -19.47 -7.31
CA GLN A 334 13.91 -19.31 -6.12
C GLN A 334 14.29 -20.67 -5.51
N LEU A 335 13.31 -21.59 -5.39
CA LEU A 335 13.57 -22.93 -4.85
C LEU A 335 14.49 -23.75 -5.75
N GLN A 336 14.29 -23.70 -7.07
CA GLN A 336 15.12 -24.43 -8.03
C GLN A 336 16.56 -23.93 -8.04
N GLU A 337 16.75 -22.62 -8.19
CA GLU A 337 18.07 -21.99 -8.30
C GLU A 337 18.83 -22.07 -6.97
N GLY A 338 18.11 -21.93 -5.85
CA GLY A 338 18.65 -22.13 -4.51
C GLY A 338 19.10 -23.55 -4.26
N LEU A 339 18.24 -24.54 -4.55
CA LEU A 339 18.57 -25.96 -4.40
C LEU A 339 19.73 -26.37 -5.29
N LEU A 340 19.77 -25.89 -6.54
CA LEU A 340 20.92 -26.12 -7.43
C LEU A 340 22.20 -25.56 -6.82
N THR A 341 22.18 -24.31 -6.34
CA THR A 341 23.34 -23.66 -5.72
C THR A 341 23.83 -24.43 -4.48
N TYR A 342 22.90 -24.89 -3.64
CA TYR A 342 23.22 -25.76 -2.50
C TYR A 342 23.86 -27.07 -2.97
N CYS A 343 23.26 -27.76 -3.94
CA CYS A 343 23.80 -29.00 -4.48
C CYS A 343 25.20 -28.83 -5.09
N MET A 344 25.49 -27.71 -5.76
CA MET A 344 26.83 -27.42 -6.30
C MET A 344 27.89 -27.44 -5.19
N ILE A 345 27.60 -26.78 -4.06
CA ILE A 345 28.50 -26.74 -2.89
C ILE A 345 28.72 -28.14 -2.34
N GLU A 346 27.64 -28.92 -2.18
CA GLU A 346 27.73 -30.28 -1.65
C GLU A 346 28.44 -31.24 -2.61
N PHE A 347 28.21 -31.13 -3.93
CA PHE A 347 28.94 -31.92 -4.92
C PHE A 347 30.43 -31.57 -4.97
N ASN A 348 30.81 -30.30 -4.76
CA ASN A 348 32.22 -29.93 -4.70
C ASN A 348 32.93 -30.57 -3.50
N LYS A 349 32.27 -30.64 -2.34
CA LYS A 349 32.80 -31.39 -1.20
C LYS A 349 32.99 -32.87 -1.53
N GLU A 350 32.05 -33.48 -2.25
CA GLU A 350 32.19 -34.87 -2.73
C GLU A 350 33.34 -35.01 -3.74
N ILE A 351 33.50 -34.07 -4.68
CA ILE A 351 34.63 -34.08 -5.64
C ILE A 351 35.97 -34.06 -4.90
N GLU A 352 36.09 -33.27 -3.84
CA GLU A 352 37.33 -33.16 -3.06
C GLU A 352 37.61 -34.40 -2.21
N THR A 353 36.58 -35.12 -1.76
CA THR A 353 36.72 -36.18 -0.74
C THR A 353 36.47 -37.60 -1.25
N ASN A 354 35.74 -37.77 -2.36
CA ASN A 354 35.30 -39.06 -2.86
C ASN A 354 36.20 -39.56 -4.00
N VAL A 355 37.06 -40.54 -3.70
CA VAL A 355 38.04 -41.12 -4.66
C VAL A 355 37.37 -41.70 -5.90
N ASN A 356 36.18 -42.31 -5.77
CA ASN A 356 35.45 -42.84 -6.93
C ASN A 356 35.01 -41.71 -7.86
N PHE A 357 34.59 -40.58 -7.29
CA PHE A 357 34.21 -39.40 -8.05
C PHE A 357 35.39 -38.81 -8.82
N GLN A 358 36.53 -38.65 -8.14
CA GLN A 358 37.78 -38.18 -8.74
C GLN A 358 38.27 -39.11 -9.86
N THR A 359 38.15 -40.42 -9.66
CA THR A 359 38.55 -41.42 -10.65
C THR A 359 37.75 -41.28 -11.94
N VAL A 360 36.43 -41.09 -11.84
CA VAL A 360 35.58 -40.88 -13.03
C VAL A 360 35.92 -39.55 -13.71
N LEU A 361 36.09 -38.45 -12.97
CA LEU A 361 36.48 -37.17 -13.56
C LEU A 361 37.83 -37.25 -14.30
N ALA A 362 38.83 -37.91 -13.69
CA ALA A 362 40.15 -38.10 -14.29
C ALA A 362 40.09 -38.97 -15.56
N LYS A 363 39.31 -40.06 -15.53
CA LYS A 363 39.09 -40.95 -16.68
C LYS A 363 38.58 -40.20 -17.91
N TYR A 364 37.71 -39.21 -17.71
CA TYR A 364 37.14 -38.40 -18.79
C TYR A 364 37.86 -37.07 -19.01
N GLN A 365 39.05 -36.87 -18.40
CA GLN A 365 39.87 -35.66 -18.52
C GLN A 365 39.15 -34.36 -18.14
N ILE A 366 38.19 -34.43 -17.21
CA ILE A 366 37.43 -33.27 -16.73
C ILE A 366 38.30 -32.53 -15.71
N THR A 367 39.14 -31.60 -16.18
CA THR A 367 40.21 -30.97 -15.38
C THR A 367 39.88 -29.57 -14.84
N GLN A 368 38.76 -28.96 -15.23
CA GLN A 368 38.48 -27.52 -14.99
C GLN A 368 37.50 -27.18 -13.85
N MET A 369 37.05 -28.13 -13.02
CA MET A 369 36.00 -27.84 -12.01
C MET A 369 36.52 -27.47 -10.61
N VAL A 370 37.84 -27.39 -10.41
CA VAL A 370 38.43 -27.37 -9.04
C VAL A 370 38.58 -25.96 -8.46
N SER A 371 38.36 -24.89 -9.23
CA SER A 371 38.51 -23.53 -8.71
C SER A 371 37.27 -22.69 -8.95
N ILE A 372 36.46 -22.57 -7.88
CA ILE A 372 35.46 -21.53 -7.64
C ILE A 372 34.14 -21.75 -8.39
N ILE A 373 33.04 -21.58 -7.65
CA ILE A 373 31.64 -21.61 -8.06
C ILE A 373 31.40 -20.53 -9.14
N GLU A 374 31.84 -20.78 -10.37
CA GLU A 374 31.54 -19.91 -11.51
C GLU A 374 30.18 -20.27 -12.12
N LEU A 375 29.47 -19.27 -12.64
CA LEU A 375 28.18 -19.44 -13.33
C LEU A 375 28.24 -20.43 -14.51
N LYS A 376 29.45 -20.69 -15.05
CA LYS A 376 29.68 -21.56 -16.20
C LYS A 376 29.50 -23.06 -15.89
N ASP A 377 29.58 -23.48 -14.63
CA ASP A 377 29.48 -24.90 -14.26
C ASP A 377 28.05 -25.34 -13.90
N ARG A 378 27.09 -24.42 -13.83
CA ARG A 378 25.70 -24.73 -13.45
C ARG A 378 25.05 -25.78 -14.35
N ASP A 379 25.34 -25.75 -15.66
CA ASP A 379 24.79 -26.72 -16.60
C ASP A 379 25.27 -28.14 -16.33
N PHE A 380 26.53 -28.31 -15.89
CA PHE A 380 27.05 -29.60 -15.47
C PHE A 380 26.27 -30.16 -14.27
N TYR A 381 26.14 -29.39 -13.18
CA TYR A 381 25.46 -29.89 -11.97
C TYR A 381 23.97 -30.10 -12.19
N LYS A 382 23.34 -29.24 -12.98
CA LYS A 382 21.95 -29.42 -13.42
C LYS A 382 21.80 -30.69 -14.25
N GLY A 383 22.74 -30.95 -15.18
CA GLY A 383 22.82 -32.17 -15.95
C GLY A 383 22.95 -33.40 -15.04
N LEU A 384 23.89 -33.37 -14.09
CA LEU A 384 24.15 -34.44 -13.14
C LEU A 384 22.91 -34.75 -12.28
N LEU A 385 22.25 -33.74 -11.69
CA LEU A 385 21.02 -33.93 -10.92
C LEU A 385 19.91 -34.58 -11.76
N ASN A 386 19.76 -34.16 -13.02
CA ASN A 386 18.79 -34.76 -13.93
C ASN A 386 19.13 -36.22 -14.24
N VAL A 387 20.41 -36.57 -14.42
CA VAL A 387 20.83 -37.95 -14.70
C VAL A 387 20.70 -38.83 -13.46
N ILE A 388 20.99 -38.31 -12.25
CA ILE A 388 20.72 -38.99 -10.97
C ILE A 388 19.24 -39.38 -10.88
N TYR A 389 18.33 -38.44 -11.12
CA TYR A 389 16.90 -38.73 -11.13
C TYR A 389 16.50 -39.73 -12.23
N GLN A 390 16.98 -39.55 -13.47
CA GLN A 390 16.70 -40.50 -14.54
C GLN A 390 17.16 -41.92 -14.20
N LYS A 391 18.32 -42.04 -13.54
CA LYS A 391 18.87 -43.32 -13.12
C LYS A 391 18.05 -43.98 -12.02
N SER A 392 17.60 -43.22 -11.01
CA SER A 392 16.71 -43.77 -9.96
C SER A 392 15.36 -44.26 -10.51
N GLN A 393 14.91 -43.68 -11.63
CA GLN A 393 13.70 -44.09 -12.33
C GLN A 393 13.92 -45.17 -13.40
N ASN A 394 15.14 -45.66 -13.60
CA ASN A 394 15.51 -46.56 -14.72
C ASN A 394 15.12 -46.00 -16.11
N LYS A 395 15.29 -44.69 -16.31
CA LYS A 395 14.87 -43.93 -17.52
C LYS A 395 15.99 -43.04 -18.08
N VAL A 396 17.25 -43.47 -17.96
CA VAL A 396 18.39 -42.75 -18.56
C VAL A 396 18.24 -42.71 -20.08
N LYS A 397 18.33 -41.52 -20.67
CA LYS A 397 18.24 -41.36 -22.12
C LYS A 397 19.47 -41.95 -22.82
N TRP A 398 19.28 -42.49 -24.02
CA TRP A 398 20.35 -43.12 -24.80
C TRP A 398 21.45 -42.12 -25.22
N ASN A 399 21.12 -40.83 -25.33
CA ASN A 399 22.03 -39.76 -25.73
C ASN A 399 22.63 -39.01 -24.53
N THR A 400 22.45 -39.52 -23.30
CA THR A 400 23.09 -38.94 -22.12
C THR A 400 24.59 -39.21 -22.15
N GLU A 401 25.39 -38.21 -21.81
CA GLU A 401 26.85 -38.33 -21.77
C GLU A 401 27.30 -39.40 -20.76
N TYR A 402 28.17 -40.31 -21.18
CA TYR A 402 28.59 -41.47 -20.39
C TYR A 402 29.18 -41.11 -19.03
N TYR A 403 29.96 -40.01 -18.96
CA TYR A 403 30.56 -39.57 -17.71
C TYR A 403 29.49 -39.18 -16.67
N LEU A 404 28.39 -38.52 -17.07
CA LEU A 404 27.29 -38.18 -16.17
C LEU A 404 26.58 -39.43 -15.64
N VAL A 405 26.46 -40.48 -16.45
CA VAL A 405 25.84 -41.75 -16.05
C VAL A 405 26.69 -42.51 -15.03
N GLU A 406 28.02 -42.50 -15.20
CA GLU A 406 28.97 -43.05 -14.24
C GLU A 406 28.94 -42.26 -12.93
N LEU A 407 29.05 -40.93 -12.98
CA LEU A 407 28.97 -40.07 -11.80
C LEU A 407 27.65 -40.22 -11.05
N ALA A 408 26.52 -40.27 -11.76
CA ALA A 408 25.21 -40.52 -11.16
C ALA A 408 25.12 -41.89 -10.48
N GLY A 409 25.90 -42.88 -10.95
CA GLY A 409 25.98 -44.21 -10.31
C GLY A 409 26.58 -44.17 -8.92
N ILE A 410 27.51 -43.23 -8.65
CA ILE A 410 28.15 -43.07 -7.34
C ILE A 410 27.14 -42.61 -6.29
N PHE A 411 26.08 -41.91 -6.71
CA PHE A 411 25.10 -41.30 -5.83
C PHE A 411 23.80 -42.10 -5.67
N GLN A 412 23.73 -43.34 -6.18
CA GLN A 412 22.58 -44.21 -5.96
C GLN A 412 22.40 -44.50 -4.46
N ASP A 413 21.15 -44.51 -4.00
CA ASP A 413 20.77 -44.74 -2.59
C ASP A 413 21.37 -43.72 -1.60
N THR A 414 21.85 -42.57 -2.09
CA THR A 414 22.38 -41.49 -1.25
C THR A 414 21.38 -40.35 -1.09
N ARG A 415 21.68 -39.38 -0.21
CA ARG A 415 20.92 -38.12 -0.11
C ARG A 415 20.81 -37.37 -1.45
N PHE A 416 21.81 -37.49 -2.33
CA PHE A 416 21.81 -36.83 -3.64
C PHE A 416 20.76 -37.39 -4.59
N GLU A 417 20.38 -38.66 -4.44
CA GLU A 417 19.25 -39.24 -5.19
C GLU A 417 17.93 -38.54 -4.84
N LYS A 418 17.71 -38.30 -3.54
CA LYS A 418 16.53 -37.58 -3.04
C LYS A 418 16.54 -36.12 -3.51
N LEU A 419 17.69 -35.46 -3.44
CA LEU A 419 17.87 -34.09 -3.95
C LEU A 419 17.60 -34.00 -5.46
N GLY A 420 18.15 -34.92 -6.26
CA GLY A 420 17.89 -35.02 -7.70
C GLY A 420 16.40 -35.23 -8.02
N THR A 421 15.73 -36.08 -7.25
CA THR A 421 14.30 -36.34 -7.40
C THR A 421 13.45 -35.09 -7.13
N VAL A 422 13.70 -34.39 -6.02
CA VAL A 422 12.98 -33.15 -5.71
C VAL A 422 13.29 -32.05 -6.73
N PHE A 423 14.55 -31.92 -7.15
CA PHE A 423 14.98 -30.97 -8.19
C PHE A 423 14.25 -31.21 -9.53
N ALA A 424 14.08 -32.46 -9.94
CA ALA A 424 13.34 -32.82 -11.15
C ALA A 424 11.85 -32.44 -11.04
N HIS A 425 11.20 -32.71 -9.91
CA HIS A 425 9.80 -32.33 -9.68
C HIS A 425 9.58 -30.82 -9.66
N ILE A 426 10.51 -30.05 -9.08
CA ILE A 426 10.51 -28.58 -9.14
C ILE A 426 10.62 -28.14 -10.60
N THR A 427 11.58 -28.71 -11.34
CA THR A 427 11.84 -28.36 -12.75
C THR A 427 10.62 -28.62 -13.63
N GLU A 428 9.93 -29.74 -13.46
CA GLU A 428 8.73 -30.06 -14.24
C GLU A 428 7.62 -29.00 -14.03
N SER A 429 7.31 -28.69 -12.78
CA SER A 429 6.25 -27.74 -12.42
C SER A 429 6.61 -26.31 -12.87
N ARG A 430 7.88 -25.92 -12.69
CA ARG A 430 8.41 -24.61 -13.12
C ARG A 430 8.35 -24.46 -14.64
N ASN A 431 8.68 -25.50 -15.39
CA ASN A 431 8.61 -25.48 -16.85
C ASN A 431 7.16 -25.43 -17.34
N ASP A 432 6.21 -26.07 -16.66
CA ASP A 432 4.78 -25.94 -16.98
C ASP A 432 4.32 -24.47 -16.91
N ILE A 433 4.71 -23.76 -15.85
CA ILE A 433 4.44 -22.32 -15.70
C ILE A 433 5.17 -21.50 -16.76
N ASN A 434 6.47 -21.71 -16.95
CA ASN A 434 7.29 -20.91 -17.88
C ASN A 434 6.89 -21.08 -19.34
N HIS A 435 6.36 -22.24 -19.70
CA HIS A 435 5.81 -22.50 -21.04
C HIS A 435 4.31 -22.23 -21.13
N ALA A 436 3.74 -21.51 -20.15
CA ALA A 436 2.34 -21.11 -20.11
C ALA A 436 1.33 -22.26 -20.28
N GLY A 437 1.67 -23.46 -19.81
CA GLY A 437 0.81 -24.64 -19.93
C GLY A 437 0.69 -25.20 -21.36
N LEU A 438 1.51 -24.77 -22.31
CA LEU A 438 1.51 -25.25 -23.70
C LEU A 438 2.16 -26.64 -23.82
N ARG A 439 1.59 -27.63 -23.11
CA ARG A 439 2.02 -29.03 -23.09
C ARG A 439 0.82 -29.96 -23.02
N LYS A 440 1.07 -31.26 -23.21
CA LYS A 440 0.08 -32.30 -22.92
C LYS A 440 -0.15 -32.37 -21.41
N ASN A 441 -1.41 -32.24 -20.99
CA ASN A 441 -1.86 -32.27 -19.59
C ASN A 441 -1.16 -31.23 -18.69
N PRO A 442 -1.38 -29.92 -18.90
CA PRO A 442 -0.86 -28.90 -18.00
C PRO A 442 -1.51 -29.01 -16.63
N MET A 443 -0.75 -28.69 -15.57
CA MET A 443 -1.26 -28.64 -14.22
C MET A 443 -2.26 -27.49 -14.06
N LYS A 444 -3.32 -27.74 -13.28
CA LYS A 444 -4.25 -26.68 -12.87
C LYS A 444 -3.55 -25.67 -11.96
N ALA A 445 -3.99 -24.41 -11.98
CA ALA A 445 -3.43 -23.34 -11.16
C ALA A 445 -3.38 -23.69 -9.66
N GLU A 446 -4.47 -24.21 -9.10
CA GLU A 446 -4.53 -24.64 -7.69
C GLU A 446 -3.55 -25.79 -7.39
N ALA A 447 -3.35 -26.70 -8.35
CA ALA A 447 -2.41 -27.81 -8.20
C ALA A 447 -0.96 -27.30 -8.14
N LEU A 448 -0.60 -26.32 -8.96
CA LEU A 448 0.73 -25.67 -8.91
C LEU A 448 0.96 -24.96 -7.57
N GLN A 449 -0.05 -24.23 -7.06
CA GLN A 449 0.05 -23.55 -5.76
C GLN A 449 0.23 -24.54 -4.60
N LYS A 450 -0.52 -25.65 -4.59
CA LYS A 450 -0.34 -26.69 -3.58
C LYS A 450 1.02 -27.36 -3.70
N ARG A 451 1.42 -27.68 -4.94
CA ARG A 451 2.64 -28.45 -5.24
C ARG A 451 3.91 -27.72 -4.81
N ILE A 452 4.00 -26.39 -5.00
CA ILE A 452 5.18 -25.65 -4.52
C ILE A 452 5.33 -25.73 -3.00
N GLY A 453 4.23 -25.69 -2.24
CA GLY A 453 4.27 -25.87 -0.78
C GLY A 453 4.81 -27.24 -0.37
N GLU A 454 4.33 -28.31 -1.02
CA GLU A 454 4.83 -29.67 -0.80
C GLU A 454 6.33 -29.79 -1.11
N LEU A 455 6.79 -29.18 -2.21
CA LEU A 455 8.19 -29.22 -2.62
C LEU A 455 9.09 -28.42 -1.66
N ILE A 456 8.66 -27.25 -1.18
CA ILE A 456 9.36 -26.50 -0.14
C ILE A 456 9.52 -27.36 1.12
N SER A 457 8.46 -28.03 1.59
CA SER A 457 8.53 -28.90 2.77
C SER A 457 9.46 -30.09 2.58
N GLN A 458 9.46 -30.69 1.38
CA GLN A 458 10.38 -31.79 1.03
C GLN A 458 11.84 -31.32 1.07
N VAL A 459 12.16 -30.18 0.44
CA VAL A 459 13.51 -29.60 0.49
C VAL A 459 13.91 -29.33 1.93
N GLU A 460 13.05 -28.68 2.72
CA GLU A 460 13.36 -28.36 4.12
C GLU A 460 13.63 -29.61 4.97
N THR A 461 12.93 -30.71 4.73
CA THR A 461 13.20 -31.98 5.43
C THR A 461 14.53 -32.58 5.00
N LEU A 462 14.85 -32.55 3.70
CA LEU A 462 16.11 -33.08 3.17
C LEU A 462 17.35 -32.31 3.64
N LEU A 463 17.22 -31.02 3.94
CA LEU A 463 18.33 -30.20 4.44
C LEU A 463 18.57 -30.37 5.95
N LYS A 464 17.58 -30.88 6.69
CA LYS A 464 17.69 -31.16 8.14
C LYS A 464 18.19 -32.59 8.43
N SER A 465 18.07 -33.50 7.47
CA SER A 465 18.58 -34.88 7.52
C SER A 465 20.03 -34.96 7.07
#